data_AF-A0A7V8BGY1-F1
#
_entry.id   AF-A0A7V8BGY1-F1
#
_cell.length_a   1.000
_cell.length_b   1.000
_cell.length_c   1.000
_cell.angle_alpha   90.00
_cell.angle_beta   90.00
_cell.angle_gamma   90.00
#
_symmetry.space_group_name_H-M   'P 1'
#
loop_
_entity.id
_entity.type
_entity.pdbx_description
1 polymer ?
#
loop_
_entity_poly.entity_id
_entity_poly.type
_entity_poly.pdbx_seq_one_letter_code
_entity_poly.pdbx_strand_id
1 'polypeptide(L)'
;MDILKYKDYEGTAKIDMARRVCRGKILFIDDLITYEAASPAELQAEFEAAVDDYIDTCVSLGREPQKPLRGQFNVRIPPALHKAAALRALADNVSLNEVTVRALDTFLSSHSVVNHNVRVTLDLPEESIKTLVSSTSAQMQWGIAHAH
;
A
#
# COMPACT_ATOMS: atom_id res chain seq x y z
N MET A 1 -1.75 -4.37 4.41
CA MET A 1 -2.79 -4.72 3.44
C MET A 1 -2.05 -5.36 2.30
N ASP A 2 -2.11 -6.68 2.23
CA ASP A 2 -1.35 -7.43 1.25
C ASP A 2 -2.18 -7.61 -0.02
N ILE A 3 -1.48 -7.69 -1.15
CA ILE A 3 -2.08 -7.84 -2.47
C ILE A 3 -1.71 -9.23 -2.98
N LEU A 4 -2.73 -10.01 -3.34
CA LEU A 4 -2.57 -11.28 -4.05
C LEU A 4 -2.51 -11.00 -5.55
N LYS A 5 -1.73 -11.79 -6.30
CA LYS A 5 -1.56 -11.61 -7.75
C LYS A 5 -1.63 -12.94 -8.49
N TYR A 6 -2.40 -12.99 -9.57
CA TYR A 6 -2.56 -14.19 -10.40
C TYR A 6 -3.17 -13.83 -11.77
N LYS A 7 -2.62 -14.36 -12.88
CA LYS A 7 -3.11 -14.14 -14.27
C LYS A 7 -3.49 -12.68 -14.61
N ASP A 8 -2.66 -11.72 -14.17
CA ASP A 8 -2.86 -10.27 -14.31
C ASP A 8 -3.97 -9.64 -13.45
N TYR A 9 -4.59 -10.42 -12.55
CA TYR A 9 -5.53 -9.94 -11.56
C TYR A 9 -4.84 -9.68 -10.22
N GLU A 10 -5.36 -8.69 -9.50
CA GLU A 10 -4.93 -8.34 -8.16
C GLU A 10 -6.10 -8.53 -7.19
N GLY A 11 -5.81 -9.01 -5.99
CA GLY A 11 -6.82 -9.29 -4.97
C GLY A 11 -6.42 -8.74 -3.61
N THR A 12 -7.41 -8.32 -2.80
CA THR A 12 -7.12 -7.88 -1.43
C THR A 12 -6.95 -9.07 -0.49
N ALA A 13 -6.00 -9.02 0.44
CA ALA A 13 -5.96 -9.93 1.58
C ALA A 13 -6.22 -9.15 2.89
N LYS A 14 -7.30 -9.50 3.60
CA LYS A 14 -7.66 -8.92 4.90
C LYS A 14 -8.03 -10.00 5.90
N ILE A 15 -7.68 -9.80 7.17
CA ILE A 15 -8.11 -10.67 8.27
C ILE A 15 -9.42 -10.12 8.83
N ASP A 16 -10.42 -10.98 8.95
CA ASP A 16 -11.69 -10.71 9.62
C ASP A 16 -11.66 -11.31 11.03
N MET A 17 -11.42 -10.47 12.03
CA MET A 17 -11.31 -10.90 13.42
C MET A 17 -12.64 -11.37 14.02
N ALA A 18 -13.77 -10.92 13.49
CA ALA A 18 -15.09 -11.31 13.99
C ALA A 18 -15.44 -12.74 13.55
N ARG A 19 -15.14 -13.07 12.28
CA ARG A 19 -15.40 -14.40 11.71
C ARG A 19 -14.19 -15.35 11.84
N ARG A 20 -13.03 -14.84 12.26
CA ARG A 20 -11.74 -15.57 12.35
C ARG A 20 -11.33 -16.22 11.03
N VAL A 21 -11.56 -15.51 9.93
CA VAL A 21 -11.20 -15.94 8.57
C VAL A 21 -10.38 -14.87 7.87
N CYS A 22 -9.64 -15.28 6.86
CA CYS A 22 -9.09 -14.37 5.87
C CYS A 22 -10.16 -14.12 4.79
N ARG A 23 -10.28 -12.89 4.32
CA ARG A 23 -11.21 -12.51 3.26
C ARG A 23 -10.55 -11.61 2.23
N GLY A 24 -11.03 -11.71 1.01
CA GLY A 24 -10.54 -10.91 -0.09
C GLY A 24 -11.59 -10.67 -1.16
N LYS A 25 -11.19 -9.84 -2.12
CA LYS A 25 -11.95 -9.56 -3.34
C LYS A 25 -11.01 -9.26 -4.47
N ILE A 26 -11.41 -9.61 -5.68
CA ILE A 26 -10.69 -9.23 -6.90
C ILE A 26 -10.82 -7.70 -7.06
N LEU A 27 -9.72 -7.06 -7.42
CA LEU A 27 -9.61 -5.62 -7.65
C LEU A 27 -9.68 -5.31 -9.15
N PHE A 28 -10.11 -4.09 -9.45
CA PHE A 28 -10.05 -3.50 -10.79
C PHE A 28 -10.88 -4.21 -11.86
N ILE A 29 -11.94 -4.91 -11.42
CA ILE A 29 -13.03 -5.43 -12.24
C ILE A 29 -14.35 -4.81 -11.79
N ASP A 30 -15.33 -4.76 -12.69
CA ASP A 30 -16.67 -4.22 -12.41
C ASP A 30 -17.52 -5.23 -11.62
N ASP A 31 -17.28 -6.53 -11.83
CA ASP A 31 -17.96 -7.62 -11.14
C ASP A 31 -17.46 -7.75 -9.69
N LEU A 32 -18.38 -7.96 -8.75
CA LEU A 32 -18.01 -8.18 -7.35
C LEU A 32 -17.70 -9.66 -7.11
N ILE A 33 -16.41 -9.98 -7.00
CA ILE A 33 -15.94 -11.33 -6.74
C ILE A 33 -15.16 -11.34 -5.44
N THR A 34 -15.65 -12.14 -4.48
CA THR A 34 -15.11 -12.25 -3.12
C THR A 34 -14.72 -13.68 -2.83
N TYR A 35 -13.69 -13.87 -2.01
CA TYR A 35 -13.21 -15.17 -1.57
C TYR A 35 -12.88 -15.10 -0.08
N GLU A 36 -13.01 -16.22 0.63
CA GLU A 36 -12.69 -16.35 2.05
C GLU A 36 -12.04 -17.69 2.34
N ALA A 37 -11.15 -17.72 3.33
CA ALA A 37 -10.40 -18.91 3.70
C ALA A 37 -10.02 -18.90 5.19
N ALA A 38 -9.74 -20.07 5.77
CA ALA A 38 -9.39 -20.16 7.19
C ALA A 38 -7.94 -19.72 7.46
N SER A 39 -7.05 -19.85 6.46
CA SER A 39 -5.65 -19.46 6.56
C SER A 39 -5.19 -18.58 5.39
N PRO A 40 -4.08 -17.82 5.56
CA PRO A 40 -3.49 -17.06 4.46
C PRO A 40 -3.05 -17.93 3.27
N ALA A 41 -2.62 -19.17 3.52
CA ALA A 41 -2.20 -20.09 2.46
C ALA A 41 -3.39 -20.55 1.61
N GLU A 42 -4.50 -20.92 2.26
CA GLU A 42 -5.76 -21.25 1.58
C GLU A 42 -6.35 -20.03 0.86
N LEU A 43 -6.18 -18.82 1.40
CA LEU A 43 -6.69 -17.60 0.78
C LEU A 43 -6.10 -17.38 -0.62
N GLN A 44 -4.83 -17.72 -0.84
CA GLN A 44 -4.21 -17.65 -2.15
C GLN A 44 -4.87 -18.64 -3.12
N ALA A 45 -5.12 -19.88 -2.70
CA ALA A 45 -5.78 -20.89 -3.52
C ALA A 45 -7.21 -20.47 -3.89
N GLU A 46 -7.98 -19.96 -2.92
CA GLU A 46 -9.33 -19.44 -3.14
C GLU A 46 -9.34 -18.22 -4.06
N PHE A 47 -8.31 -17.37 -4.00
CA PHE A 47 -8.14 -16.26 -4.95
C PHE A 47 -7.87 -16.75 -6.38
N GLU A 48 -6.97 -17.71 -6.56
CA GLU A 48 -6.69 -18.29 -7.88
C GLU A 48 -7.92 -18.97 -8.48
N ALA A 49 -8.65 -19.74 -7.68
CA ALA A 49 -9.91 -20.35 -8.08
C ALA A 49 -10.96 -19.30 -8.46
N ALA A 50 -11.12 -18.24 -7.67
CA ALA A 50 -12.07 -17.16 -7.97
C ALA A 50 -11.71 -16.41 -9.26
N VAL A 51 -10.42 -16.27 -9.60
CA VAL A 51 -9.97 -15.67 -10.86
C VAL A 51 -10.25 -16.60 -12.04
N ASP A 52 -10.01 -17.90 -11.89
CA ASP A 52 -10.28 -18.88 -12.95
C ASP A 52 -11.77 -19.01 -13.24
N ASP A 53 -12.59 -19.12 -12.19
CA ASP A 53 -14.04 -19.12 -12.28
C ASP A 53 -14.57 -17.84 -12.94
N TYR A 54 -13.96 -16.69 -12.65
CA TYR A 54 -14.33 -15.43 -13.31
C TYR A 54 -14.09 -15.48 -14.82
N ILE A 55 -12.89 -15.89 -15.23
CA ILE A 55 -12.49 -15.98 -16.64
C ILE A 55 -13.41 -16.96 -17.37
N ASP A 56 -13.62 -18.14 -16.81
CA ASP A 56 -14.47 -19.18 -17.39
C ASP A 56 -15.93 -18.74 -17.48
N THR A 57 -16.43 -18.05 -16.45
CA THR A 57 -17.78 -17.46 -16.46
C THR A 57 -17.91 -16.43 -17.59
N CYS A 58 -16.94 -15.52 -17.75
CA CYS A 58 -16.94 -14.55 -18.85
C CYS A 58 -16.99 -15.25 -20.22
N VAL A 59 -16.15 -16.27 -20.43
CA VAL A 59 -16.13 -17.05 -21.68
C VAL A 59 -17.47 -17.74 -21.92
N SER A 60 -18.06 -18.36 -20.89
CA SER A 60 -19.36 -19.03 -20.98
C SER A 60 -20.51 -18.09 -21.35
N LEU A 61 -20.43 -16.83 -20.94
CA LEU A 61 -21.39 -15.78 -21.23
C LEU A 61 -21.10 -15.06 -22.57
N GLY A 62 -20.06 -15.47 -23.31
CA GLY A 62 -19.64 -14.83 -24.55
C GLY A 62 -19.12 -13.40 -24.34
N ARG A 63 -18.61 -13.08 -23.14
CA ARG A 63 -18.03 -11.78 -22.78
C ARG A 63 -16.51 -11.92 -22.64
N GLU A 64 -15.77 -10.90 -23.05
CA GLU A 64 -14.33 -10.86 -22.76
C GLU A 64 -14.11 -10.57 -21.26
N PRO A 65 -13.24 -11.33 -20.57
CA PRO A 65 -12.84 -11.01 -19.20
C PRO A 65 -12.27 -9.58 -19.11
N GLN A 66 -12.67 -8.84 -18.08
CA GLN A 66 -12.19 -7.47 -17.90
C GLN A 66 -10.73 -7.48 -17.47
N LYS A 67 -9.84 -7.13 -18.40
CA LYS A 67 -8.45 -6.83 -18.06
C LYS A 67 -8.40 -5.67 -17.05
N PRO A 68 -7.78 -5.87 -15.87
CA PRO A 68 -7.53 -4.80 -14.91
C PRO A 68 -6.80 -3.60 -15.53
N LEU A 69 -7.22 -2.40 -15.14
CA LEU A 69 -6.48 -1.13 -15.36
C LEU A 69 -5.95 -0.91 -16.80
N ARG A 70 -6.86 -0.73 -17.77
CA ARG A 70 -6.52 -0.45 -19.19
C ARG A 70 -5.86 0.93 -19.46
N GLY A 71 -5.41 1.63 -18.44
CA GLY A 71 -4.82 2.98 -18.55
C GLY A 71 -5.80 4.11 -18.88
N GLN A 72 -7.10 3.81 -19.00
CA GLN A 72 -8.14 4.81 -19.25
C GLN A 72 -8.96 5.05 -17.99
N PHE A 73 -9.02 6.30 -17.55
CA PHE A 73 -9.89 6.73 -16.45
C PHE A 73 -10.32 8.18 -16.67
N ASN A 74 -11.60 8.45 -16.40
CA ASN A 74 -12.16 9.79 -16.54
C ASN A 74 -12.08 10.53 -15.20
N VAL A 75 -11.46 11.72 -15.18
CA VAL A 75 -11.32 12.53 -13.97
C VAL A 75 -12.13 13.81 -14.11
N ARG A 76 -12.89 14.15 -13.06
CA ARG A 76 -13.50 15.47 -12.93
C ARG A 76 -12.60 16.36 -12.08
N ILE A 77 -12.10 17.45 -12.67
CA ILE A 77 -11.23 18.42 -11.99
C ILE A 77 -11.86 19.81 -11.95
N PRO A 78 -11.50 20.67 -10.98
CA PRO A 78 -11.96 22.05 -10.94
C PRO A 78 -11.56 22.83 -12.21
N PRO A 79 -12.41 23.75 -12.71
CA PRO A 79 -12.11 24.51 -13.93
C PRO A 79 -10.78 25.28 -13.89
N ALA A 80 -10.40 25.80 -12.72
CA ALA A 80 -9.13 26.49 -12.52
C ALA A 80 -7.92 25.57 -12.75
N LEU A 81 -7.99 24.32 -12.25
CA LEU A 81 -6.93 23.33 -12.42
C LEU A 81 -6.85 22.87 -13.88
N HIS A 82 -8.00 22.66 -14.53
CA HIS A 82 -8.05 22.35 -15.96
C HIS A 82 -7.38 23.44 -16.81
N LYS A 83 -7.67 24.72 -16.52
CA LYS A 83 -7.03 25.86 -17.19
C LYS A 83 -5.51 25.87 -16.99
N ALA A 84 -5.05 25.66 -15.76
CA ALA A 84 -3.62 25.64 -15.45
C ALA A 84 -2.91 24.49 -16.18
N ALA A 85 -3.49 23.29 -16.19
CA ALA A 85 -2.95 22.13 -16.88
C ALA A 85 -2.93 22.33 -18.41
N ALA A 86 -3.98 22.93 -18.99
CA ALA A 86 -4.05 23.23 -20.42
C ALA A 86 -3.00 24.29 -20.84
N LEU A 87 -2.80 25.34 -20.04
CA LEU A 87 -1.75 26.32 -20.27
C LEU A 87 -0.35 25.69 -20.19
N ARG A 88 -0.14 24.78 -19.24
CA ARG A 88 1.13 24.05 -19.12
C ARG A 88 1.38 23.16 -20.33
N ALA A 89 0.36 22.45 -20.81
CA ALA A 89 0.46 21.62 -22.00
C ALA A 89 0.86 22.44 -23.24
N LEU A 90 0.28 23.64 -23.41
CA LEU A 90 0.63 24.57 -24.48
C LEU A 90 2.07 25.09 -24.36
N ALA A 91 2.51 25.48 -23.16
CA ALA A 91 3.86 25.98 -22.92
C ALA A 91 4.94 24.93 -23.20
N ASP A 92 4.66 23.68 -22.84
CA ASP A 92 5.59 22.55 -23.01
C ASP A 92 5.46 21.87 -24.39
N ASN A 93 4.53 22.33 -25.24
CA ASN A 93 4.18 21.73 -26.54
C ASN A 93 3.84 20.23 -26.45
N VAL A 94 3.03 19.86 -25.46
CA VAL A 94 2.57 18.49 -25.20
C VAL A 94 1.06 18.41 -25.09
N SER A 95 0.50 17.20 -25.04
CA SER A 95 -0.92 16.99 -24.79
C SER A 95 -1.28 17.20 -23.31
N LEU A 96 -2.55 17.49 -23.03
CA LEU A 96 -3.06 17.55 -21.65
C LEU A 96 -2.91 16.19 -20.93
N ASN A 97 -3.05 15.09 -21.66
CA ASN A 97 -2.85 13.74 -21.13
C ASN A 97 -1.40 13.54 -20.68
N GLU A 98 -0.42 14.01 -21.47
CA GLU A 98 1.00 13.94 -21.13
C GLU A 98 1.31 14.70 -19.82
N VAL A 99 0.74 15.90 -19.64
CA VAL A 99 0.87 16.66 -18.38
C VAL A 99 0.29 15.85 -17.21
N THR A 100 -0.85 15.19 -17.43
CA THR A 100 -1.51 14.37 -16.41
C THR A 100 -0.66 13.14 -16.05
N VAL A 101 -0.10 12.44 -17.04
CA VAL A 101 0.80 11.30 -16.83
C VAL A 101 2.03 11.72 -16.03
N ARG A 102 2.68 12.83 -16.39
CA ARG A 102 3.85 13.36 -15.64
C ARG A 102 3.52 13.72 -14.21
N ALA A 103 2.35 14.33 -13.98
CA ALA A 103 1.89 14.67 -12.64
C ALA A 103 1.68 13.40 -11.79
N LEU A 104 1.07 12.36 -12.37
CA LEU A 104 0.87 11.07 -11.69
C LEU A 104 2.19 10.37 -11.38
N ASP A 105 3.10 10.32 -12.35
CA ASP A 105 4.43 9.72 -12.18
C ASP A 105 5.23 10.40 -11.07
N THR A 106 5.22 11.74 -11.07
CA THR A 106 5.87 12.55 -10.01
C THR A 106 5.23 12.28 -8.65
N PHE A 107 3.89 12.22 -8.58
CA PHE A 107 3.15 12.00 -7.33
C PHE A 107 3.37 10.60 -6.75
N LEU A 108 3.41 9.57 -7.59
CA LEU A 108 3.62 8.19 -7.15
C LEU A 108 5.09 7.94 -6.74
N SER A 109 6.03 8.55 -7.45
CA SER A 109 7.47 8.41 -7.17
C SER A 109 7.94 9.16 -5.92
N SER A 110 7.16 10.13 -5.42
CA SER A 110 7.57 11.02 -4.31
C SER A 110 7.35 10.44 -2.89
N HIS A 111 7.27 9.12 -2.74
CA HIS A 111 7.37 8.46 -1.44
C HIS A 111 8.84 8.31 -0.97
N SER A 112 9.54 9.43 -0.79
CA SER A 112 10.85 9.42 -0.13
C SER A 112 10.66 9.42 1.39
N VAL A 113 10.86 8.25 2.02
CA VAL A 113 11.06 8.14 3.46
C VAL A 113 12.32 8.93 3.81
N VAL A 114 12.16 10.12 4.41
CA VAL A 114 13.29 10.91 4.90
C VAL A 114 13.78 10.25 6.18
N ASN A 115 14.75 9.33 6.06
CA ASN A 115 15.48 8.80 7.20
C ASN A 115 16.45 9.88 7.71
N HIS A 116 16.02 10.70 8.68
CA HIS A 116 16.94 11.58 9.40
C HIS A 116 17.84 10.75 10.31
N ASN A 117 19.09 10.53 9.90
CA ASN A 117 20.14 10.00 10.76
C ASN A 117 20.78 11.13 11.57
N VAL A 118 20.20 11.48 12.72
CA VAL A 118 20.84 12.41 13.65
C VAL A 118 21.97 11.69 14.38
N ARG A 119 23.23 12.03 14.06
CA ARG A 119 24.39 11.67 14.89
C ARG A 119 24.57 12.74 15.96
N VAL A 120 24.31 12.37 17.21
CA VAL A 120 24.66 13.21 18.37
C VAL A 120 26.05 12.79 18.83
N THR A 121 27.04 13.65 18.63
CA THR A 121 28.36 13.50 19.24
C THR A 121 28.31 14.19 20.60
N LEU A 122 28.35 13.40 21.68
CA LEU A 122 28.46 13.92 23.04
C LEU A 122 29.96 14.00 23.37
N ASP A 123 30.53 15.20 23.40
CA ASP A 123 31.85 15.44 23.98
C ASP A 123 31.72 15.36 25.51
N LEU A 124 31.80 14.14 26.03
CA LEU A 124 31.89 13.86 27.45
C LEU A 124 33.37 13.85 27.86
N PRO A 125 33.77 14.55 28.95
CA PRO A 125 35.08 14.36 29.54
C PRO A 125 35.23 12.89 29.99
N GLU A 126 36.43 12.32 29.79
CA GLU A 126 36.75 10.89 29.93
C GLU A 126 36.27 10.26 31.26
N GLU A 127 36.12 11.06 32.32
CA GLU A 127 35.73 10.60 33.65
C GLU A 127 34.24 10.23 33.83
N SER A 128 33.40 10.37 32.80
CA SER A 128 31.93 10.16 32.93
C SER A 128 31.36 8.94 32.19
N ILE A 129 32.19 8.11 31.56
CA ILE A 129 31.71 6.87 30.90
C ILE A 129 31.51 5.76 31.95
N LYS A 130 30.30 5.67 32.51
CA LYS A 130 29.85 4.46 33.24
C LYS A 130 29.24 3.47 32.25
N THR A 131 30.01 2.47 31.84
CA THR A 131 29.48 1.31 31.11
C THR A 131 28.62 0.48 32.07
N LEU A 132 27.30 0.61 31.97
CA LEU A 132 26.36 -0.28 32.64
C LEU A 132 25.95 -1.38 31.67
N VAL A 133 26.54 -2.57 31.85
CA VAL A 133 26.07 -3.79 31.18
C VAL A 133 24.87 -4.31 31.95
N SER A 134 23.68 -4.20 31.38
CA SER A 134 22.48 -4.86 31.90
C SER A 134 22.37 -6.23 31.23
N SER A 135 22.77 -7.28 31.95
CA SER A 135 22.34 -8.64 31.65
C SER A 135 20.97 -8.86 32.29
N THR A 136 20.02 -9.31 31.49
CA THR A 136 18.66 -9.66 31.92
C THR A 136 18.72 -10.84 32.88
N SER A 137 18.75 -10.57 34.19
CA SER A 137 18.25 -11.46 35.25
C SER A 137 18.37 -10.82 36.64
N ALA A 138 17.53 -9.83 36.95
CA ALA A 138 17.12 -9.57 38.34
C ALA A 138 15.96 -8.56 38.39
N GLN A 139 14.96 -8.85 39.22
CA GLN A 139 13.76 -8.05 39.45
C GLN A 139 14.07 -6.59 39.83
N MET A 140 13.37 -5.66 39.19
CA MET A 140 13.31 -4.24 39.56
C MET A 140 12.65 -4.07 40.94
N GLN A 141 13.38 -3.51 41.91
CA GLN A 141 12.80 -2.85 43.09
C GLN A 141 13.00 -1.34 42.95
N TRP A 142 11.89 -0.59 42.95
CA TRP A 142 11.88 0.86 42.98
C TRP A 142 12.00 1.35 44.42
N GLY A 143 13.18 1.86 44.80
CA GLY A 143 13.37 2.60 46.05
C GLY A 143 12.96 4.06 45.88
N ILE A 144 11.90 4.46 46.58
CA ILE A 144 11.48 5.87 46.68
C ILE A 144 12.43 6.56 47.66
N ALA A 145 13.20 7.56 47.20
CA ALA A 145 13.96 8.44 48.07
C ALA A 145 13.10 9.67 48.39
N HIS A 146 12.67 9.79 49.64
CA HIS A 146 12.05 11.00 50.19
C HIS A 146 13.07 12.15 50.22
N ALA A 147 12.69 13.29 49.68
CA ALA A 147 13.40 14.55 49.87
C ALA A 147 13.02 15.14 51.24
N HIS A 148 14.03 15.58 51.99
CA HIS A 148 13.88 16.38 53.21
C HIS A 148 14.77 17.62 53.10
#